data_AF-A0A8T0Q3X8-F1
#
_entry.id   AF-A0A8T0Q3X8-F1
#
_cell.length_a   1.000
_cell.length_b   1.000
_cell.length_c   1.000
_cell.angle_alpha   90.00
_cell.angle_beta   90.00
_cell.angle_gamma   90.00
#
_symmetry.space_group_name_H-M   'P 1'
#
loop_
_entity.id
_entity.type
_entity.pdbx_description
1 polymer ?
#
loop_
_entity_poly.entity_id
_entity_poly.type
_entity_poly.pdbx_seq_one_letter_code
_entity_poly.pdbx_strand_id
1 'polypeptide(L)'
;MTTARLVSTSPGALYYSPAYPASKSLGRASGRVAFPARPYGALLHLSSPVMASAGAGGNGSPNAQGGFTGPSRIGEVKRVTKETNVHVKINLDGTGVAECSTGIPFLDHMLDQLASHGLFDVYVKATGDTHIDDHHSNEDIALAIGTALLQSLGDRKGINRFGHFTAPLDEAAVEVILDLSGRPHLSCGLDIPTQRVGTYDTQSS
;
A
#
# COMPACT_ATOMS: atom_id res chain seq x y z
N MET A 1 23.12 -28.65 4.12
CA MET A 1 23.94 -28.33 5.30
C MET A 1 25.27 -27.81 4.80
N THR A 2 25.46 -26.48 4.79
CA THR A 2 26.70 -25.84 4.33
C THR A 2 27.34 -25.20 5.54
N THR A 3 28.51 -25.69 5.91
CA THR A 3 29.33 -25.22 7.04
C THR A 3 30.09 -23.95 6.64
N ALA A 4 30.00 -22.91 7.48
CA ALA A 4 30.81 -21.69 7.37
C ALA A 4 32.12 -21.85 8.15
N ARG A 5 33.22 -21.30 7.63
CA ARG A 5 34.53 -21.28 8.29
C ARG A 5 34.89 -19.84 8.65
N LEU A 6 35.16 -19.56 9.93
CA LEU A 6 35.70 -18.28 10.39
C LEU A 6 37.19 -18.16 10.04
N VAL A 7 37.60 -17.02 9.50
CA VAL A 7 39.00 -16.62 9.39
C VAL A 7 39.17 -15.30 10.14
N SER A 8 40.14 -15.26 11.05
CA SER A 8 40.46 -14.12 11.92
C SER A 8 41.70 -13.40 11.38
N THR A 9 41.60 -12.08 11.21
CA THR A 9 42.75 -11.18 11.06
C THR A 9 42.49 -9.87 11.82
N SER A 10 42.74 -9.88 13.13
CA SER A 10 42.95 -8.69 13.98
C SER A 10 41.74 -7.74 14.21
N PRO A 11 41.71 -6.97 15.32
CA PRO A 11 40.47 -6.72 16.05
C PRO A 11 39.77 -5.40 15.66
N GLY A 12 38.45 -5.45 15.42
CA GLY A 12 37.62 -4.24 15.58
C GLY A 12 36.38 -4.06 14.70
N ALA A 13 36.15 -4.87 13.65
CA ALA A 13 34.94 -4.70 12.83
C ALA A 13 34.43 -6.03 12.25
N LEU A 14 33.20 -6.41 12.61
CA LEU A 14 32.48 -7.51 11.98
C LEU A 14 31.69 -6.95 10.78
N TYR A 15 32.19 -7.16 9.57
CA TYR A 15 31.42 -6.91 8.35
C TYR A 15 31.00 -8.25 7.73
N TYR A 16 29.70 -8.41 7.49
CA TYR A 16 29.14 -9.51 6.72
C TYR A 16 29.41 -9.25 5.22
N SER A 17 30.16 -10.13 4.57
CA SER A 17 30.33 -10.12 3.10
C SER A 17 29.81 -11.44 2.53
N PRO A 18 28.76 -11.44 1.69
CA PRO A 18 28.38 -12.64 0.96
C PRO A 18 29.43 -12.95 -0.13
N ALA A 19 29.98 -14.16 -0.10
CA ALA A 19 30.87 -14.67 -1.14
C ALA A 19 30.06 -14.99 -2.41
N TYR A 20 30.16 -14.15 -3.44
CA TYR A 20 29.69 -14.49 -4.77
C TYR A 20 30.71 -15.42 -5.46
N PRO A 21 30.29 -16.56 -6.02
CA PRO A 21 31.18 -17.39 -6.82
C PRO A 21 31.59 -16.66 -8.10
N ALA A 22 32.89 -16.61 -8.36
CA ALA A 22 33.47 -16.05 -9.58
C ALA A 22 32.87 -16.73 -10.84
N SER A 23 32.27 -15.92 -11.72
CA SER A 23 31.74 -16.39 -13.00
C SER A 23 32.88 -16.72 -13.96
N LYS A 24 32.83 -17.93 -14.54
CA LYS A 24 33.69 -18.33 -15.64
C LYS A 24 33.28 -17.56 -16.89
N SER A 25 34.24 -16.90 -17.54
CA SER A 25 34.08 -16.27 -18.85
C SER A 25 33.82 -17.32 -19.93
N LEU A 26 32.68 -17.25 -20.62
CA LEU A 26 32.48 -17.92 -21.90
C LEU A 26 31.43 -17.20 -22.75
N GLY A 27 31.82 -16.86 -23.98
CA GLY A 27 30.92 -16.91 -25.14
C GLY A 27 30.01 -15.71 -25.37
N ARG A 28 30.50 -14.77 -26.18
CA ARG A 28 29.71 -13.73 -26.86
C ARG A 28 28.69 -14.40 -27.80
N ALA A 29 27.39 -14.22 -27.56
CA ALA A 29 26.34 -14.48 -28.54
C ALA A 29 25.40 -13.26 -28.60
N SER A 30 25.39 -12.61 -29.75
CA SER A 30 24.61 -11.42 -30.08
C SER A 30 23.14 -11.79 -30.26
N GLY A 31 22.26 -11.23 -29.43
CA GLY A 31 20.81 -11.27 -29.61
C GLY A 31 20.17 -10.00 -29.05
N ARG A 32 20.10 -8.94 -29.87
CA ARG A 32 19.32 -7.74 -29.55
C ARG A 32 17.85 -8.06 -29.75
N VAL A 33 17.04 -8.06 -28.68
CA VAL A 33 15.59 -7.91 -28.79
C VAL A 33 15.29 -6.43 -28.65
N ALA A 34 14.96 -5.79 -29.78
CA ALA A 34 14.55 -4.40 -29.84
C ALA A 34 13.03 -4.30 -29.61
N PHE A 35 12.61 -3.47 -28.65
CA PHE A 35 11.22 -3.04 -28.51
C PHE A 35 11.05 -1.69 -29.23
N PRO A 36 10.03 -1.50 -30.07
CA PRO A 36 9.83 -0.22 -30.75
C PRO A 36 9.29 0.83 -29.78
N ALA A 37 10.08 1.90 -29.56
CA ALA A 37 9.61 3.12 -28.93
C ALA A 37 8.68 3.88 -29.91
N ARG A 38 7.47 4.23 -29.46
CA ARG A 38 6.59 5.14 -30.20
C ARG A 38 6.89 6.59 -29.79
N PRO A 39 7.07 7.53 -30.73
CA PRO A 39 7.30 8.93 -30.39
C PRO A 39 5.98 9.62 -30.01
N TYR A 40 5.97 10.26 -28.83
CA TYR A 40 4.98 11.30 -28.50
C TYR A 40 5.51 12.63 -29.02
N GLY A 41 4.83 13.21 -30.00
CA GLY A 41 5.19 14.52 -30.54
C GLY A 41 4.30 14.89 -31.73
N ALA A 42 3.10 15.38 -31.45
CA ALA A 42 2.32 16.16 -32.41
C ALA A 42 1.61 17.29 -31.67
N LEU A 43 2.19 18.49 -31.80
CA LEU A 43 1.53 19.76 -31.55
C LEU A 43 0.31 19.87 -32.46
N LEU A 44 -0.87 20.12 -31.89
CA LEU A 44 -1.99 20.69 -32.64
C LEU A 44 -2.39 22.01 -31.97
N HIS A 45 -1.94 23.07 -32.65
CA HIS A 45 -2.49 24.40 -32.61
C HIS A 45 -3.94 24.33 -33.11
N LEU A 46 -4.91 24.87 -32.39
CA LEU A 46 -6.15 25.33 -33.04
C LEU A 46 -6.72 26.55 -32.30
N SER A 47 -6.81 27.61 -33.09
CA SER A 47 -7.30 28.95 -32.87
C SER A 47 -8.74 29.03 -32.36
N SER A 48 -8.97 29.97 -31.44
CA SER A 48 -10.28 30.46 -31.02
C SER A 48 -11.05 31.11 -32.16
N PRO A 49 -12.40 31.14 -32.07
CA PRO A 49 -13.14 32.32 -32.45
C PRO A 49 -14.01 32.84 -31.29
N VAL A 50 -13.93 34.14 -31.09
CA VAL A 50 -14.89 34.95 -30.33
C VAL A 50 -16.05 35.30 -31.28
N MET A 51 -17.32 35.21 -30.83
CA MET A 51 -18.37 36.24 -31.00
C MET A 51 -19.71 35.84 -30.34
N ALA A 52 -20.09 36.69 -29.39
CA ALA A 52 -21.36 37.06 -28.73
C ALA A 52 -22.75 36.55 -29.22
N SER A 53 -23.60 36.14 -28.26
CA SER A 53 -24.75 36.91 -27.67
C SER A 53 -26.06 36.12 -27.41
N ALA A 54 -26.64 36.42 -26.23
CA ALA A 54 -28.06 36.44 -25.84
C ALA A 54 -28.88 35.13 -25.64
N GLY A 55 -29.53 35.03 -24.47
CA GLY A 55 -30.89 34.45 -24.35
C GLY A 55 -31.12 33.28 -23.37
N ALA A 56 -31.48 33.63 -22.13
CA ALA A 56 -32.39 32.95 -21.18
C ALA A 56 -32.82 31.47 -21.35
N GLY A 57 -32.60 30.69 -20.29
CA GLY A 57 -33.64 29.86 -19.64
C GLY A 57 -33.79 28.38 -20.06
N GLY A 58 -33.65 27.46 -19.09
CA GLY A 58 -34.35 26.16 -19.12
C GLY A 58 -33.48 24.91 -18.95
N ASN A 59 -33.47 24.39 -17.72
CA ASN A 59 -33.30 23.00 -17.27
C ASN A 59 -32.84 21.90 -18.26
N GLY A 60 -31.71 21.26 -17.92
CA GLY A 60 -31.41 19.90 -18.39
C GLY A 60 -29.93 19.55 -18.36
N SER A 61 -29.30 19.45 -17.20
CA SER A 61 -27.99 18.78 -17.10
C SER A 61 -28.21 17.27 -17.10
N PRO A 62 -27.66 16.51 -18.07
CA PRO A 62 -27.59 15.06 -17.94
C PRO A 62 -26.50 14.76 -16.91
N ASN A 63 -26.91 14.47 -15.68
CA ASN A 63 -26.02 13.92 -14.68
C ASN A 63 -25.64 12.51 -15.15
N ALA A 64 -24.47 12.38 -15.77
CA ALA A 64 -23.90 11.10 -16.13
C ALA A 64 -23.47 10.37 -14.84
N GLN A 65 -24.44 9.82 -14.12
CA GLN A 65 -24.20 8.85 -13.06
C GLN A 65 -23.79 7.52 -13.70
N GLY A 66 -22.49 7.37 -13.95
CA GLY A 66 -21.88 6.05 -14.12
C GLY A 66 -21.78 5.36 -12.76
N GLY A 67 -22.90 4.93 -12.19
CA GLY A 67 -22.91 4.12 -10.98
C GLY A 67 -22.36 2.72 -11.31
N PHE A 68 -21.29 2.32 -10.63
CA PHE A 68 -20.78 0.95 -10.72
C PHE A 68 -21.84 -0.02 -10.20
N THR A 69 -22.48 -0.78 -11.10
CA THR A 69 -23.48 -1.81 -10.79
C THR A 69 -22.84 -3.18 -10.52
N GLY A 70 -21.70 -3.20 -9.81
CA GLY A 70 -21.04 -4.42 -9.37
C GLY A 70 -21.44 -4.78 -7.94
N PRO A 71 -21.36 -6.06 -7.53
CA PRO A 71 -21.46 -6.41 -6.11
C PRO A 71 -20.34 -5.69 -5.33
N SER A 72 -20.71 -5.05 -4.22
CA SER A 72 -19.77 -4.25 -3.43
C SER A 72 -18.67 -5.13 -2.84
N ARG A 73 -17.40 -4.74 -3.05
CA ARG A 73 -16.22 -5.47 -2.58
C ARG A 73 -15.96 -5.18 -1.10
N ILE A 74 -16.70 -5.87 -0.24
CA ILE A 74 -16.66 -5.69 1.21
C ILE A 74 -16.07 -6.93 1.89
N GLY A 75 -15.15 -6.72 2.82
CA GLY A 75 -14.66 -7.73 3.75
C GLY A 75 -14.92 -7.31 5.20
N GLU A 76 -15.23 -8.26 6.07
CA GLU A 76 -15.51 -8.01 7.48
C GLU A 76 -14.95 -9.14 8.35
N VAL A 77 -14.19 -8.75 9.37
CA VAL A 77 -13.52 -9.67 10.27
C VAL A 77 -13.81 -9.25 11.70
N LYS A 78 -14.22 -10.21 12.52
CA LYS A 78 -14.33 -10.08 13.97
C LYS A 78 -13.42 -11.13 14.59
N ARG A 79 -12.45 -10.70 15.39
CA ARG A 79 -11.44 -11.55 16.01
C ARG A 79 -11.39 -11.22 17.49
N VAL A 80 -11.43 -12.26 18.31
CA VAL A 80 -11.32 -12.15 19.76
C VAL A 80 -10.23 -13.12 20.22
N THR A 81 -9.24 -12.59 20.91
CA THR A 81 -8.17 -13.36 21.56
C THR A 81 -8.24 -13.14 23.08
N LYS A 82 -7.22 -13.55 23.82
CA LYS A 82 -7.11 -13.22 25.25
C LYS A 82 -6.61 -11.79 25.46
N GLU A 83 -5.78 -11.29 24.56
CA GLU A 83 -5.20 -9.94 24.63
C GLU A 83 -6.11 -8.88 23.99
N THR A 84 -6.82 -9.22 22.89
CA THR A 84 -7.52 -8.23 22.06
C THR A 84 -8.92 -8.66 21.63
N ASN A 85 -9.74 -7.67 21.28
CA ASN A 85 -10.99 -7.81 20.57
C ASN A 85 -11.02 -6.78 19.43
N VAL A 86 -11.01 -7.27 18.20
CA VAL A 86 -10.84 -6.49 16.98
C VAL A 86 -12.00 -6.76 16.02
N HIS A 87 -12.62 -5.68 15.54
CA HIS A 87 -13.63 -5.69 14.49
C HIS A 87 -13.19 -4.75 13.37
N VAL A 88 -12.97 -5.32 12.18
CA VAL A 88 -12.60 -4.60 10.97
C VAL A 88 -13.65 -4.83 9.89
N LYS A 89 -14.01 -3.77 9.17
CA LYS A 89 -14.79 -3.84 7.93
C LYS A 89 -14.18 -2.90 6.90
N ILE A 90 -13.97 -3.38 5.68
CA ILE A 90 -13.38 -2.60 4.59
C ILE A 90 -14.25 -2.72 3.35
N ASN A 91 -14.60 -1.59 2.75
CA ASN A 91 -15.18 -1.49 1.41
C ASN A 91 -14.11 -0.96 0.43
N LEU A 92 -13.70 -1.77 -0.55
CA LEU A 92 -12.72 -1.37 -1.55
C LEU A 92 -13.28 -0.38 -2.58
N ASP A 93 -14.60 -0.33 -2.74
CA ASP A 93 -15.31 0.58 -3.64
C ASP A 93 -15.95 1.70 -2.81
N GLY A 94 -15.13 2.33 -1.96
CA GLY A 94 -15.57 3.31 -0.98
C GLY A 94 -15.47 4.75 -1.45
N THR A 95 -15.56 5.64 -0.48
CA THR A 95 -15.50 7.10 -0.65
C THR A 95 -14.37 7.75 0.15
N GLY A 96 -13.58 6.94 0.85
CA GLY A 96 -12.45 7.40 1.67
C GLY A 96 -12.82 7.69 3.13
N VAL A 97 -13.95 7.16 3.62
CA VAL A 97 -14.40 7.38 5.00
C VAL A 97 -13.69 6.44 5.97
N ALA A 98 -13.11 6.96 7.05
CA ALA A 98 -12.55 6.18 8.13
C ALA A 98 -13.34 6.35 9.44
N GLU A 99 -13.71 5.24 10.06
CA GLU A 99 -14.27 5.15 11.41
C GLU A 99 -13.36 4.24 12.25
N CYS A 100 -12.29 4.81 12.78
CA CYS A 100 -11.25 4.06 13.50
C CYS A 100 -11.20 4.43 14.99
N SER A 101 -11.20 3.41 15.83
CA SER A 101 -11.04 3.51 17.28
C SER A 101 -10.23 2.31 17.75
N THR A 102 -8.91 2.40 17.63
CA THR A 102 -7.99 1.31 18.00
C THR A 102 -7.45 1.41 19.42
N GLY A 103 -7.54 2.60 20.02
CA GLY A 103 -6.85 2.93 21.27
C GLY A 103 -5.40 3.36 21.07
N ILE A 104 -4.91 3.40 19.82
CA ILE A 104 -3.57 3.84 19.43
C ILE A 104 -3.75 5.04 18.48
N PRO A 105 -3.65 6.30 18.98
CA PRO A 105 -4.01 7.48 18.18
C PRO A 105 -3.22 7.64 16.87
N PHE A 106 -1.95 7.26 16.85
CA PHE A 106 -1.13 7.32 15.64
C PHE A 106 -1.58 6.30 14.59
N LEU A 107 -1.96 5.09 15.00
CA LEU A 107 -2.51 4.07 14.11
C LEU A 107 -3.86 4.53 13.54
N ASP A 108 -4.73 5.12 14.38
CA ASP A 108 -5.99 5.70 13.92
C ASP A 108 -5.75 6.75 12.82
N HIS A 109 -4.72 7.59 12.98
CA HIS A 109 -4.32 8.56 11.96
C HIS A 109 -3.82 7.88 10.67
N MET A 110 -3.00 6.83 10.76
CA MET A 110 -2.53 6.09 9.59
C MET A 110 -3.67 5.39 8.83
N LEU A 111 -4.67 4.88 9.55
CA LEU A 111 -5.85 4.26 8.93
C LEU A 111 -6.74 5.28 8.21
N ASP A 112 -6.83 6.52 8.71
CA ASP A 112 -7.50 7.63 8.03
C ASP A 112 -6.80 7.99 6.71
N GLN A 113 -5.47 8.02 6.70
CA GLN A 113 -4.69 8.22 5.47
C GLN A 113 -4.87 7.05 4.48
N LEU A 114 -4.90 5.82 4.98
CA LEU A 114 -5.16 4.64 4.14
C LEU A 114 -6.55 4.73 3.47
N ALA A 115 -7.58 5.12 4.22
CA ALA A 115 -8.93 5.27 3.70
C ALA A 115 -9.00 6.37 2.62
N SER A 116 -8.55 7.59 2.97
CA SER A 116 -8.68 8.77 2.12
C SER A 116 -7.87 8.67 0.82
N HIS A 117 -6.62 8.18 0.88
CA HIS A 117 -5.78 8.02 -0.31
C HIS A 117 -6.10 6.75 -1.11
N GLY A 118 -6.62 5.70 -0.46
CA GLY A 118 -7.05 4.46 -1.11
C GLY A 118 -8.46 4.51 -1.70
N LEU A 119 -9.26 5.52 -1.34
CA LEU A 119 -10.72 5.59 -1.57
C LEU A 119 -11.45 4.36 -1.01
N PHE A 120 -11.00 3.89 0.14
CA PHE A 120 -11.65 2.81 0.88
C PHE A 120 -12.58 3.39 1.94
N ASP A 121 -13.69 2.72 2.23
CA ASP A 121 -14.36 2.96 3.52
C ASP A 121 -13.80 1.95 4.53
N VAL A 122 -13.22 2.46 5.61
CA VAL A 122 -12.48 1.68 6.62
C VAL A 122 -13.14 1.85 7.97
N TYR A 123 -13.61 0.75 8.54
CA TYR A 123 -14.09 0.70 9.91
C TYR A 123 -13.16 -0.20 10.73
N VAL A 124 -12.62 0.32 11.83
CA VAL A 124 -11.79 -0.43 12.76
C VAL A 124 -12.21 -0.10 14.18
N LYS A 125 -12.60 -1.12 14.94
CA LYS A 125 -12.80 -1.01 16.38
C LYS A 125 -11.96 -2.05 17.07
N ALA A 126 -11.04 -1.63 17.93
CA ALA A 126 -10.23 -2.53 18.71
C ALA A 126 -10.23 -2.13 20.18
N THR A 127 -10.21 -3.15 21.04
CA THR A 127 -9.92 -3.01 22.46
C THR A 127 -8.90 -4.07 22.81
N GLY A 128 -7.78 -3.67 23.39
CA GLY A 128 -6.72 -4.59 23.79
C GLY A 128 -5.99 -4.13 25.04
N ASP A 129 -4.92 -4.82 25.38
CA ASP A 129 -4.05 -4.60 26.52
C ASP A 129 -3.04 -3.45 26.31
N THR A 130 -3.46 -2.34 25.67
CA THR A 130 -2.62 -1.17 25.33
C THR A 130 -1.97 -0.46 26.52
N HIS A 131 -2.32 -0.85 27.74
CA HIS A 131 -1.69 -0.38 28.98
C HIS A 131 -0.38 -1.11 29.31
N ILE A 132 -0.10 -2.24 28.64
CA ILE A 132 1.17 -2.98 28.71
C ILE A 132 2.10 -2.44 27.63
N ASP A 133 1.73 -2.65 26.36
CA ASP A 133 2.34 -2.05 25.16
C ASP A 133 1.32 -2.06 24.00
N ASP A 134 1.69 -1.51 22.85
CA ASP A 134 0.84 -1.44 21.66
C ASP A 134 0.99 -2.64 20.71
N HIS A 135 1.87 -3.59 21.01
CA HIS A 135 2.31 -4.63 20.09
C HIS A 135 1.17 -5.59 19.71
N HIS A 136 0.50 -6.17 20.70
CA HIS A 136 -0.59 -7.13 20.44
C HIS A 136 -1.75 -6.49 19.70
N SER A 137 -2.13 -5.27 20.11
CA SER A 137 -3.23 -4.53 19.49
C SER A 137 -2.89 -4.21 18.03
N ASN A 138 -1.71 -3.68 17.76
CA ASN A 138 -1.28 -3.35 16.42
C ASN A 138 -1.19 -4.58 15.50
N GLU A 139 -0.62 -5.69 15.99
CA GLU A 139 -0.52 -6.96 15.24
C GLU A 139 -1.91 -7.54 14.92
N ASP A 140 -2.79 -7.69 15.90
CA ASP A 140 -4.11 -8.28 15.68
C ASP A 140 -4.99 -7.40 14.77
N ILE A 141 -4.84 -6.07 14.83
CA ILE A 141 -5.47 -5.14 13.89
C ILE A 141 -4.94 -5.36 12.47
N ALA A 142 -3.62 -5.42 12.29
CA ALA A 142 -3.01 -5.65 10.98
C ALA A 142 -3.44 -6.99 10.37
N LEU A 143 -3.50 -8.06 11.18
CA LEU A 143 -4.01 -9.37 10.77
C LEU A 143 -5.48 -9.32 10.34
N ALA A 144 -6.33 -8.61 11.10
CA ALA A 144 -7.75 -8.45 10.77
C ALA A 144 -7.95 -7.62 9.49
N ILE A 145 -7.19 -6.55 9.29
CA ILE A 145 -7.18 -5.73 8.07
C ILE A 145 -6.78 -6.57 6.86
N GLY A 146 -5.65 -7.28 6.93
CA GLY A 146 -5.18 -8.12 5.83
C GLY A 146 -6.21 -9.20 5.46
N THR A 147 -6.87 -9.78 6.46
CA THR A 147 -7.93 -10.78 6.24
C THR A 147 -9.18 -10.15 5.62
N ALA A 148 -9.61 -8.97 6.06
CA ALA A 148 -10.75 -8.25 5.48
C ALA A 148 -10.45 -7.83 4.03
N LEU A 149 -9.24 -7.35 3.74
CA LEU A 149 -8.79 -7.06 2.38
C LEU A 149 -8.85 -8.31 1.50
N LEU A 150 -8.35 -9.44 1.96
CA LEU A 150 -8.42 -10.70 1.21
C LEU A 150 -9.85 -11.13 0.89
N GLN A 151 -10.77 -11.01 1.85
CA GLN A 151 -12.19 -11.28 1.64
C GLN A 151 -12.80 -10.33 0.59
N SER A 152 -12.52 -9.04 0.72
CA SER A 152 -13.05 -8.00 -0.18
C SER A 152 -12.57 -8.15 -1.63
N LEU A 153 -11.37 -8.71 -1.84
CA LEU A 153 -10.81 -8.98 -3.17
C LEU A 153 -11.50 -10.14 -3.91
N GLY A 154 -12.24 -11.01 -3.21
CA GLY A 154 -12.99 -12.11 -3.80
C GLY A 154 -12.15 -13.02 -4.71
N ASP A 155 -12.65 -13.28 -5.93
CA ASP A 155 -11.98 -14.15 -6.90
C ASP A 155 -10.83 -13.48 -7.66
N ARG A 156 -10.59 -12.18 -7.41
CA ARG A 156 -9.52 -11.37 -8.00
C ARG A 156 -9.54 -11.32 -9.53
N LYS A 157 -10.69 -11.52 -10.15
CA LYS A 157 -10.84 -11.37 -11.61
C LYS A 157 -11.16 -9.92 -11.99
N GLY A 158 -10.61 -9.48 -13.12
CA GLY A 158 -10.89 -8.15 -13.67
C GLY A 158 -10.26 -6.98 -12.93
N ILE A 159 -9.37 -7.22 -11.96
CA ILE A 159 -8.67 -6.16 -11.22
C ILE A 159 -7.31 -5.83 -11.84
N ASN A 160 -6.83 -4.62 -11.57
CA ASN A 160 -5.41 -4.30 -11.74
C ASN A 160 -4.60 -5.08 -10.69
N ARG A 161 -4.00 -6.19 -11.11
CA ARG A 161 -3.26 -7.09 -10.21
C ARG A 161 -2.01 -6.45 -9.63
N PHE A 162 -1.33 -5.63 -10.43
CA PHE A 162 -0.11 -4.94 -10.04
C PHE A 162 -0.41 -3.47 -9.82
N GLY A 163 0.14 -2.91 -8.75
CA GLY A 163 0.07 -1.49 -8.41
C GLY A 163 1.43 -0.95 -8.01
N HIS A 164 1.66 0.32 -8.27
CA HIS A 164 2.80 1.07 -7.76
C HIS A 164 2.30 2.46 -7.34
N PHE A 165 2.86 2.99 -6.26
CA PHE A 165 2.60 4.33 -5.79
C PHE A 165 3.83 4.90 -5.09
N THR A 166 4.10 6.19 -5.30
CA THR A 166 5.13 6.94 -4.58
C THR A 166 4.47 8.11 -3.87
N ALA A 167 4.72 8.24 -2.56
CA ALA A 167 4.18 9.30 -1.72
C ALA A 167 5.33 10.11 -1.10
N PRO A 168 5.52 11.38 -1.51
CA PRO A 168 6.42 12.29 -0.82
C PRO A 168 5.71 12.97 0.37
N LEU A 169 6.46 13.19 1.46
CA LEU A 169 6.07 14.02 2.59
C LEU A 169 7.33 14.76 3.09
N ASP A 170 7.37 16.07 2.90
CA ASP A 170 8.53 16.92 3.17
C ASP A 170 9.83 16.38 2.52
N GLU A 171 10.87 16.09 3.30
CA GLU A 171 12.13 15.49 2.81
C GLU A 171 12.06 13.97 2.57
N ALA A 172 10.99 13.31 3.03
CA ALA A 172 10.82 11.87 2.91
C ALA A 172 10.03 11.48 1.65
N ALA A 173 10.37 10.33 1.08
CA ALA A 173 9.60 9.72 0.00
C ALA A 173 9.53 8.20 0.22
N VAL A 174 8.33 7.65 0.07
CA VAL A 174 8.09 6.20 0.19
C VAL A 174 7.53 5.68 -1.13
N GLU A 175 8.06 4.54 -1.57
CA GLU A 175 7.53 3.79 -2.72
C GLU A 175 6.90 2.48 -2.22
N VAL A 176 5.72 2.16 -2.76
CA VAL A 176 5.03 0.89 -2.53
C VAL A 176 4.74 0.23 -3.86
N ILE A 177 5.12 -1.05 -3.99
CA ILE A 177 4.82 -1.91 -5.14
C ILE A 177 4.01 -3.10 -4.63
N LEU A 178 2.86 -3.35 -5.24
CA LEU A 178 1.92 -4.40 -4.81
C LEU A 178 1.66 -5.41 -5.94
N ASP A 179 1.70 -6.70 -5.61
CA ASP A 179 1.21 -7.80 -6.45
C ASP A 179 0.10 -8.57 -5.70
N LEU A 180 -1.14 -8.45 -6.16
CA LEU A 180 -2.30 -9.18 -5.65
C LEU A 180 -2.31 -10.66 -6.10
N SER A 181 -1.19 -11.35 -5.92
CA SER A 181 -0.95 -12.72 -6.41
C SER A 181 -1.55 -13.82 -5.55
N GLY A 182 -1.87 -13.53 -4.28
CA GLY A 182 -2.21 -14.54 -3.28
C GLY A 182 -1.02 -15.30 -2.71
N ARG A 183 0.22 -14.87 -2.98
CA ARG A 183 1.42 -15.38 -2.30
C ARG A 183 1.88 -14.35 -1.27
N PRO A 184 1.84 -14.64 0.04
CA PRO A 184 2.23 -13.69 1.07
C PRO A 184 3.74 -13.45 1.00
N HIS A 185 4.14 -12.19 0.87
CA HIS A 185 5.52 -11.74 0.89
C HIS A 185 5.56 -10.24 1.23
N LEU A 186 6.47 -9.84 2.12
CA LEU A 186 6.75 -8.45 2.46
C LEU A 186 8.25 -8.22 2.37
N SER A 187 8.66 -7.21 1.61
CA SER A 187 10.02 -6.66 1.66
C SER A 187 9.87 -5.20 2.05
N CYS A 188 10.36 -4.85 3.23
CA CYS A 188 10.32 -3.51 3.77
C CYS A 188 11.77 -3.04 3.95
N GLY A 189 12.08 -1.89 3.36
CA GLY A 189 13.39 -1.22 3.47
C GLY A 189 13.27 0.16 4.11
N LEU A 190 12.27 0.35 4.98
CA LEU A 190 12.07 1.62 5.68
C LEU A 190 13.15 1.82 6.73
N ASP A 191 13.95 2.88 6.56
CA ASP A 191 14.89 3.35 7.58
C ASP A 191 14.16 4.33 8.50
N ILE A 192 13.64 3.82 9.63
CA ILE A 192 12.95 4.65 10.64
C ILE A 192 13.92 4.96 11.78
N PRO A 193 14.45 6.19 11.88
CA PRO A 193 15.55 6.50 12.81
C PRO A 193 15.08 6.68 14.27
N THR A 194 13.80 6.94 14.49
CA THR A 194 13.21 7.09 15.82
C THR A 194 12.60 5.78 16.29
N GLN A 195 12.68 5.51 17.59
CA GLN A 195 12.02 4.36 18.22
C GLN A 195 10.52 4.58 18.43
N ARG A 196 10.07 5.84 18.47
CA ARG A 196 8.67 6.17 18.74
C ARG A 196 8.19 7.39 17.98
N VAL A 197 6.89 7.40 17.68
CA VAL A 197 6.15 8.57 17.20
C VAL A 197 4.99 8.82 18.16
N GLY A 198 5.09 9.86 18.99
CA GLY A 198 4.20 10.02 20.12
C GLY A 198 4.34 8.86 21.10
N THR A 199 3.27 8.08 21.28
CA THR A 199 3.27 6.85 22.12
C THR A 199 3.40 5.57 21.31
N TYR A 200 3.43 5.66 19.97
CA TYR A 200 3.49 4.50 19.09
C TYR A 200 4.93 4.00 18.93
N ASP A 201 5.14 2.70 19.08
CA ASP A 201 6.43 2.07 18.85
C ASP A 201 6.67 1.81 17.36
N THR A 202 7.76 2.38 16.81
CA THR A 202 8.09 2.22 15.38
C THR A 202 8.68 0.86 15.05
N GLN A 203 9.02 0.04 16.05
CA GLN A 203 9.36 -1.36 15.80
C GLN A 203 8.13 -2.22 15.52
N SER A 204 6.95 -1.73 15.89
CA SER A 204 5.66 -2.40 15.64
C SER A 204 5.09 -2.11 14.24
N SER A 205 5.68 -1.18 13.47
CA SER A 205 5.22 -0.82 12.11
C SER A 205 5.68 -1.72 10.97
#